data_AF-A0A7S6S9N9-F1
#
_entry.id   AF-A0A7S6S9N9-F1
#
_cell.length_a   1.000
_cell.length_b   1.000
_cell.length_c   1.000
_cell.angle_alpha   90.00
_cell.angle_beta   90.00
_cell.angle_gamma   90.00
#
_symmetry.space_group_name_H-M   'P 1'
#
loop_
_entity.id
_entity.type
_entity.pdbx_description
1 polymer ?
#
loop_
_entity_poly.entity_id
_entity_poly.type
_entity_poly.pdbx_seq_one_letter_code
_entity_poly.pdbx_strand_id
1 'polypeptide(L)'
;MKKPKSKRKNFIPLFLVPKVRKRHVLLIFQAFEIPWKLFAEGALRNRFFHEEIMKRGSKCLTCDRHFNGENAAISSKIEKHHHCYLRLCIGNLLPSDSDDIYRPAKDSEFPLVPDCRRCKAENPEYYQGCIKKIFPVHGKCHEDIHELEKLLFTNLKKKLRADFLSAVNS
;
A
#
# COMPACT_ATOMS: atom_id res chain seq x y z
N MET A 1 -31.78 -11.38 27.01
CA MET A 1 -30.71 -12.11 26.28
C MET A 1 -30.20 -11.23 25.15
N LYS A 2 -28.94 -10.76 25.22
CA LYS A 2 -28.32 -9.99 24.12
C LYS A 2 -27.92 -10.97 23.02
N LYS A 3 -28.49 -10.83 21.82
CA LYS A 3 -28.08 -11.63 20.63
C LYS A 3 -26.56 -11.51 20.45
N PRO A 4 -25.82 -12.62 20.23
CA PRO A 4 -24.41 -12.51 19.88
C PRO A 4 -24.31 -11.73 18.58
N LYS A 5 -23.61 -10.58 18.60
CA LYS A 5 -23.24 -9.86 17.38
C LYS A 5 -22.47 -10.85 16.52
N SER A 6 -23.03 -11.27 15.39
CA SER A 6 -22.31 -12.12 14.46
C SER A 6 -21.00 -11.42 14.14
N LYS A 7 -19.87 -12.10 14.37
CA LYS A 7 -18.57 -11.63 13.91
C LYS A 7 -18.67 -11.61 12.38
N ARG A 8 -19.11 -10.49 11.78
CA ARG A 8 -18.95 -10.25 10.34
C ARG A 8 -17.49 -10.58 10.07
N LYS A 9 -17.23 -11.64 9.29
CA LYS A 9 -15.91 -11.85 8.70
C LYS A 9 -15.53 -10.51 8.10
N ASN A 10 -14.42 -9.92 8.55
CA ASN A 10 -13.97 -8.62 8.08
C ASN A 10 -13.99 -8.66 6.54
N PHE A 11 -14.92 -7.95 5.93
CA PHE A 11 -15.01 -7.88 4.49
C PHE A 11 -13.82 -7.04 4.03
N ILE A 12 -12.89 -7.64 3.29
CA ILE A 12 -11.77 -6.93 2.70
C ILE A 12 -12.17 -6.58 1.27
N PRO A 13 -12.35 -5.28 0.94
CA PRO A 13 -12.62 -4.89 -0.43
C PRO A 13 -11.53 -5.39 -1.38
N LEU A 14 -11.92 -6.09 -2.44
CA LEU A 14 -10.97 -6.72 -3.38
C LEU A 14 -10.06 -5.72 -4.11
N PHE A 15 -10.46 -4.44 -4.18
CA PHE A 15 -9.61 -3.39 -4.74
C PHE A 15 -8.43 -3.04 -3.83
N LEU A 16 -8.50 -3.34 -2.52
CA LEU A 16 -7.36 -3.19 -1.62
C LEU A 16 -6.37 -4.35 -1.79
N VAL A 17 -6.78 -5.52 -2.27
CA VAL A 17 -5.87 -6.65 -2.42
C VAL A 17 -5.01 -6.48 -3.67
N PRO A 18 -3.67 -6.37 -3.56
CA PRO A 18 -2.82 -6.19 -4.73
C PRO A 18 -2.97 -7.33 -5.74
N LYS A 19 -3.12 -6.97 -7.02
CA LYS A 19 -3.22 -7.93 -8.11
C LYS A 19 -1.86 -8.45 -8.58
N VAL A 20 -0.78 -7.79 -8.16
CA VAL A 20 0.61 -8.21 -8.40
C VAL A 20 1.38 -8.04 -7.08
N ARG A 21 2.05 -9.11 -6.64
CA ARG A 21 2.85 -9.07 -5.40
C ARG A 21 4.08 -8.18 -5.59
N LYS A 22 4.43 -7.41 -4.54
CA LYS A 22 5.62 -6.52 -4.52
C LYS A 22 6.88 -7.18 -5.09
N ARG A 23 7.18 -8.40 -4.63
CA ARG A 23 8.38 -9.16 -5.06
C ARG A 23 8.40 -9.52 -6.55
N HIS A 24 7.25 -9.66 -7.21
CA HIS A 24 7.20 -9.94 -8.65
C HIS A 24 7.35 -8.65 -9.47
N VAL A 25 6.90 -7.51 -8.92
CA VAL A 25 7.03 -6.22 -9.61
C VAL A 25 8.48 -5.76 -9.71
N LEU A 26 9.30 -6.02 -8.69
CA LEU A 26 10.72 -5.68 -8.72
C LEU A 26 11.45 -6.33 -9.92
N LEU A 27 11.07 -7.56 -10.30
CA LEU A 27 11.63 -8.24 -11.46
C LEU A 27 11.24 -7.57 -12.79
N ILE A 28 10.06 -6.95 -12.86
CA ILE A 28 9.59 -6.21 -14.05
C ILE A 28 10.34 -4.89 -14.20
N PHE A 29 10.61 -4.21 -13.09
CA PHE A 29 11.25 -2.89 -13.07
C PHE A 29 12.72 -2.94 -12.70
N GLN A 30 13.45 -3.98 -13.06
CA GLN A 30 14.88 -4.09 -12.75
C GLN A 30 15.67 -2.88 -13.29
N ALA A 31 15.37 -2.42 -14.52
CA ALA A 31 15.98 -1.23 -15.11
C ALA A 31 15.48 0.10 -14.50
N PHE A 32 14.43 0.07 -13.68
CA PHE A 32 13.79 1.24 -13.07
C PHE A 32 13.66 1.07 -11.55
N GLU A 33 14.63 0.39 -10.93
CA GLU A 33 14.59 0.03 -9.51
C GLU A 33 14.46 1.25 -8.62
N ILE A 34 15.23 2.31 -8.88
CA ILE A 34 15.21 3.54 -8.08
C ILE A 34 13.84 4.24 -8.19
N PRO A 35 13.31 4.58 -9.38
CA PRO A 35 11.94 5.10 -9.53
C PRO A 35 10.88 4.23 -8.86
N TRP A 36 11.01 2.91 -8.94
CA TRP A 36 10.08 1.99 -8.30
C TRP A 36 10.17 2.05 -6.77
N LYS A 37 11.37 1.96 -6.18
CA LYS A 37 11.61 2.06 -4.73
C LYS A 37 11.19 3.42 -4.18
N LEU A 38 11.38 4.50 -4.94
CA LEU A 38 10.90 5.83 -4.58
C LEU A 38 9.39 5.86 -4.39
N PHE A 39 8.62 5.18 -5.25
CA PHE A 39 7.17 5.08 -5.05
C PHE A 39 6.82 4.09 -3.93
N ALA A 40 7.36 2.86 -4.00
CA ALA A 40 6.97 1.75 -3.14
C ALA A 40 7.42 1.90 -1.67
N GLU A 41 8.44 2.71 -1.41
CA GLU A 41 9.06 2.86 -0.09
C GLU A 41 9.36 4.32 0.25
N GLY A 42 10.06 5.05 -0.63
CA GLY A 42 10.52 6.41 -0.37
C GLY A 42 9.39 7.39 -0.08
N ALA A 43 8.37 7.43 -0.94
CA ALA A 43 7.22 8.32 -0.82
C ALA A 43 6.46 8.08 0.49
N LEU A 44 6.48 6.86 1.03
CA LEU A 44 5.85 6.57 2.32
C LEU A 44 6.54 7.27 3.50
N ARG A 45 7.80 7.71 3.37
CA ARG A 45 8.51 8.51 4.39
C ARG A 45 8.41 10.02 4.15
N ASN A 46 7.77 10.45 3.06
CA ASN A 46 7.47 11.87 2.82
C ASN A 46 6.29 12.34 3.71
N ARG A 47 6.50 13.39 4.50
CA ARG A 47 5.54 13.99 5.44
C ARG A 47 4.32 14.53 4.73
N PHE A 48 4.52 15.38 3.72
CA PHE A 48 3.44 15.95 2.93
C PHE A 48 2.54 14.87 2.32
N PHE A 49 3.14 13.83 1.73
CA PHE A 49 2.40 12.71 1.16
C PHE A 49 1.63 11.91 2.21
N HIS A 50 2.22 11.69 3.38
CA HIS A 50 1.53 11.07 4.51
C HIS A 50 0.29 11.85 4.93
N GLU A 51 0.41 13.15 5.13
CA GLU A 51 -0.70 14.03 5.53
C GLU A 51 -1.83 14.01 4.50
N GLU A 52 -1.49 14.08 3.21
CA GLU A 52 -2.48 14.04 2.13
C GLU A 52 -3.20 12.68 2.07
N ILE A 53 -2.51 11.56 2.34
CA ILE A 53 -3.14 10.24 2.48
C ILE A 53 -4.12 10.25 3.65
N MET A 54 -3.74 10.81 4.80
CA MET A 54 -4.57 10.85 6.01
C MET A 54 -5.81 11.74 5.85
N LYS A 55 -5.74 12.82 5.07
CA LYS A 55 -6.88 13.72 4.79
C LYS A 55 -7.97 13.07 3.92
N ARG A 56 -7.68 11.96 3.24
CA ARG A 56 -8.64 11.31 2.33
C ARG A 56 -9.80 10.59 3.02
N GLY A 57 -9.72 10.39 4.33
CA GLY A 57 -10.82 9.82 5.08
C GLY A 57 -10.48 9.54 6.53
N SER A 58 -11.48 9.64 7.40
CA SER A 58 -11.31 9.44 8.84
C SER A 58 -11.44 7.99 9.30
N LYS A 59 -11.74 7.05 8.38
CA LYS A 59 -12.06 5.65 8.68
C LYS A 59 -11.22 4.67 7.85
N CYS A 60 -10.92 3.53 8.44
CA CYS A 60 -10.27 2.40 7.78
C CYS A 60 -11.24 1.70 6.82
N LEU A 61 -10.87 1.57 5.55
CA LEU A 61 -11.72 0.96 4.51
C LEU A 61 -11.96 -0.56 4.71
N THR A 62 -11.19 -1.20 5.58
CA THR A 62 -11.33 -2.65 5.86
C THR A 62 -12.27 -2.93 7.03
N CYS A 63 -12.19 -2.14 8.10
CA CYS A 63 -12.97 -2.40 9.33
C CYS A 63 -14.04 -1.33 9.63
N ASP A 64 -14.11 -0.26 8.83
CA ASP A 64 -15.01 0.89 8.96
C ASP A 64 -14.89 1.65 10.31
N ARG A 65 -13.81 1.43 11.07
CA ARG A 65 -13.53 2.14 12.32
C ARG A 65 -12.71 3.39 12.08
N HIS A 66 -12.91 4.40 12.93
CA HIS A 66 -12.15 5.65 12.86
C HIS A 66 -10.65 5.45 13.16
N PHE A 67 -9.81 6.28 12.57
CA PHE A 67 -8.39 6.31 12.85
C PHE A 67 -8.07 6.97 14.21
N ASN A 68 -8.69 8.11 14.52
CA ASN A 68 -8.28 8.98 15.65
C ASN A 68 -9.47 9.48 16.52
N GLY A 69 -10.49 8.67 16.80
CA GLY A 69 -11.64 9.06 17.64
C GLY A 69 -11.82 8.20 18.91
N GLU A 70 -12.78 8.52 19.77
CA GLU A 70 -13.13 7.72 20.97
C GLU A 70 -13.47 6.24 20.64
N ASN A 71 -13.88 5.99 19.39
CA ASN A 71 -14.15 4.66 18.85
C ASN A 71 -12.98 4.09 18.01
N ALA A 72 -11.78 4.68 18.07
CA ALA A 72 -10.60 4.15 17.40
C ALA A 72 -10.24 2.77 17.96
N ALA A 73 -9.71 1.90 17.10
CA ALA A 73 -9.14 0.66 17.60
C ALA A 73 -7.92 0.99 18.45
N ILE A 74 -8.02 0.75 19.76
CA ILE A 74 -7.00 1.05 20.79
C ILE A 74 -5.60 0.50 20.42
N SER A 75 -5.53 -0.52 19.56
CA SER A 75 -4.28 -1.16 19.13
C SER A 75 -3.67 -0.64 17.81
N SER A 76 -4.23 0.40 17.17
CA SER A 76 -4.04 0.56 15.73
C SER A 76 -2.98 1.59 15.32
N LYS A 77 -1.73 1.12 15.19
CA LYS A 77 -0.79 1.74 14.26
C LYS A 77 -1.47 1.89 12.89
N ILE A 78 -1.38 3.07 12.27
CA ILE A 78 -1.93 3.31 10.94
C ILE A 78 -0.85 3.01 9.90
N GLU A 79 -1.13 2.09 8.99
CA GLU A 79 -0.25 1.69 7.91
C GLU A 79 -0.71 2.31 6.59
N LYS A 80 0.25 2.59 5.71
CA LYS A 80 0.01 3.07 4.34
C LYS A 80 0.06 1.88 3.38
N HIS A 81 -1.11 1.35 3.07
CA HIS A 81 -1.28 0.16 2.24
C HIS A 81 -1.22 0.49 0.75
N HIS A 82 -0.35 -0.18 -0.01
CA HIS A 82 -0.35 -0.11 -1.47
C HIS A 82 -1.39 -1.08 -2.04
N HIS A 83 -2.35 -0.58 -2.83
CA HIS A 83 -3.19 -1.50 -3.61
C HIS A 83 -2.52 -1.98 -4.90
N CYS A 84 -1.48 -1.30 -5.35
CA CYS A 84 -0.76 -1.60 -6.59
C CYS A 84 0.70 -1.12 -6.49
N TYR A 85 1.63 -1.96 -6.93
CA TYR A 85 3.06 -1.66 -6.97
C TYR A 85 3.57 -1.26 -8.36
N LEU A 86 2.70 -1.20 -9.38
CA LEU A 86 3.06 -0.95 -10.79
C LEU A 86 3.19 0.55 -11.13
N ARG A 87 3.84 1.34 -10.27
CA ARG A 87 4.03 2.78 -10.49
C ARG A 87 5.50 3.13 -10.29
N LEU A 88 6.05 3.93 -11.20
CA LEU A 88 7.41 4.43 -11.17
C LEU A 88 7.40 5.92 -10.81
N CYS A 89 8.03 6.31 -9.71
CA CYS A 89 8.11 7.70 -9.28
C CYS A 89 8.89 8.57 -10.27
N ILE A 90 8.41 9.79 -10.50
CA ILE A 90 9.09 10.83 -11.32
C ILE A 90 9.53 12.04 -10.48
N GLY A 91 9.30 11.99 -9.16
CA GLY A 91 9.58 13.11 -8.28
C GLY A 91 11.08 13.32 -8.09
N ASN A 92 11.49 14.59 -8.03
CA ASN A 92 12.84 14.98 -7.62
C ASN A 92 13.12 14.46 -6.21
N LEU A 93 14.38 14.21 -5.88
CA LEU A 93 14.78 13.78 -4.53
C LEU A 93 14.74 14.98 -3.57
N LEU A 94 14.29 14.72 -2.34
CA LEU A 94 14.50 15.67 -1.25
C LEU A 94 15.96 15.65 -0.80
N PRO A 95 16.51 16.80 -0.37
CA PRO A 95 17.71 16.84 0.46
C PRO A 95 17.54 15.97 1.71
N SER A 96 18.63 15.38 2.21
CA SER A 96 18.61 14.45 3.35
C SER A 96 18.14 15.07 4.67
N ASP A 97 18.26 16.39 4.79
CA ASP A 97 17.89 17.23 5.94
C ASP A 97 16.53 17.91 5.78
N SER A 98 15.76 17.58 4.73
CA SER A 98 14.45 18.18 4.49
C SER A 98 13.43 17.86 5.59
N ASP A 99 12.71 18.87 6.06
CA ASP A 99 11.58 18.74 7.01
C ASP A 99 10.41 17.88 6.49
N ASP A 100 10.32 17.74 5.17
CA ASP A 100 9.35 16.86 4.52
C ASP A 100 9.74 15.38 4.64
N ILE A 101 10.87 15.04 5.27
CA ILE A 101 11.23 13.67 5.70
C ILE A 101 10.86 13.52 7.18
N TYR A 102 9.71 12.90 7.50
CA TYR A 102 9.24 12.88 8.89
C TYR A 102 9.94 11.85 9.81
N ARG A 103 10.75 10.93 9.24
CA ARG A 103 11.64 10.03 10.00
C ARG A 103 12.82 9.53 9.16
N PRO A 104 13.98 9.22 9.76
CA PRO A 104 15.09 8.59 9.06
C PRO A 104 14.73 7.18 8.56
N ALA A 105 15.46 6.71 7.55
CA ALA A 105 15.44 5.32 7.11
C ALA A 105 16.16 4.44 8.14
N LYS A 106 15.71 3.19 8.29
CA LYS A 106 16.46 2.14 9.00
C LYS A 106 17.43 1.45 8.04
N ASP A 107 18.39 0.69 8.57
CA ASP A 107 19.46 0.05 7.78
C ASP A 107 18.97 -0.81 6.60
N SER A 108 17.78 -1.41 6.70
CA SER A 108 17.17 -2.23 5.63
C SER A 108 16.12 -1.50 4.79
N GLU A 109 15.88 -0.22 5.02
CA GLU A 109 14.90 0.59 4.30
C GLU A 109 15.57 1.40 3.18
N PHE A 110 14.87 1.57 2.06
CA PHE A 110 15.34 2.44 0.99
C PHE A 110 15.52 3.89 1.48
N PRO A 111 16.71 4.52 1.35
CA PRO A 111 17.04 5.76 2.06
C PRO A 111 16.54 7.04 1.39
N LEU A 112 16.24 7.00 0.09
CA LEU A 112 15.84 8.19 -0.67
C LEU A 112 14.33 8.48 -0.53
N VAL A 113 13.98 9.76 -0.53
CA VAL A 113 12.59 10.25 -0.43
C VAL A 113 12.32 11.23 -1.58
N PRO A 114 11.21 11.09 -2.33
CA PRO A 114 10.85 12.05 -3.36
C PRO A 114 10.18 13.29 -2.77
N ASP A 115 10.32 14.42 -3.44
CA ASP A 115 9.64 15.69 -3.18
C ASP A 115 8.21 15.63 -3.72
N CYS A 116 7.33 15.06 -2.90
CA CYS A 116 5.92 14.92 -3.21
C CYS A 116 5.18 16.26 -3.25
N ARG A 117 5.67 17.27 -2.51
CA ARG A 117 5.04 18.61 -2.45
C ARG A 117 5.22 19.33 -3.78
N ARG A 118 6.45 19.39 -4.26
CA ARG A 118 6.78 19.91 -5.59
C ARG A 118 6.12 19.11 -6.70
N CYS A 119 6.13 17.78 -6.61
CA CYS A 119 5.46 16.90 -7.59
C CYS A 119 3.97 17.20 -7.70
N LYS A 120 3.26 17.50 -6.60
CA LYS A 120 1.85 17.90 -6.65
C LYS A 120 1.65 19.24 -7.39
N ALA A 121 2.55 20.20 -7.19
CA ALA A 121 2.46 21.52 -7.81
C ALA A 121 2.77 21.47 -9.32
N GLU A 122 3.85 20.77 -9.69
CA GLU A 122 4.33 20.73 -11.08
C GLU A 122 3.66 19.63 -11.91
N ASN A 123 3.24 18.52 -11.29
CA ASN A 123 2.68 17.34 -11.97
C ASN A 123 1.40 16.83 -11.26
N PRO A 124 0.34 17.65 -11.14
CA PRO A 124 -0.82 17.35 -10.29
C PRO A 124 -1.54 16.06 -10.67
N GLU A 125 -1.73 15.78 -11.96
CA GLU A 125 -2.39 14.55 -12.43
C GLU A 125 -1.59 13.29 -12.08
N TYR A 126 -0.27 13.37 -12.28
CA TYR A 126 0.63 12.28 -11.93
C TYR A 126 0.61 12.03 -10.42
N TYR A 127 0.68 13.09 -9.61
CA TYR A 127 0.57 13.00 -8.15
C TYR A 127 -0.77 12.39 -7.72
N GLN A 128 -1.88 12.79 -8.34
CA GLN A 128 -3.19 12.19 -8.09
C GLN A 128 -3.22 10.69 -8.42
N GLY A 129 -2.52 10.27 -9.47
CA GLY A 129 -2.33 8.85 -9.78
C GLY A 129 -1.55 8.09 -8.71
N CYS A 130 -0.61 8.73 -8.02
CA CYS A 130 0.14 8.15 -6.91
C CYS A 130 -0.70 8.06 -5.64
N ILE A 131 -1.37 9.14 -5.23
CA ILE A 131 -2.12 9.17 -3.97
C ILE A 131 -3.29 8.17 -3.99
N LYS A 132 -3.98 8.02 -5.14
CA LYS A 132 -5.06 7.04 -5.32
C LYS A 132 -4.57 5.59 -5.19
N LYS A 133 -3.25 5.35 -5.20
CA LYS A 133 -2.65 4.01 -5.08
C LYS A 133 -2.40 3.52 -3.67
N ILE A 134 -2.43 4.41 -2.69
CA ILE A 134 -2.11 4.10 -1.30
C ILE A 134 -3.32 4.42 -0.43
N PHE A 135 -3.62 3.58 0.55
CA PHE A 135 -4.75 3.78 1.46
C PHE A 135 -4.29 3.68 2.90
N PRO A 136 -4.75 4.58 3.79
CA PRO A 136 -4.53 4.38 5.22
C PRO A 136 -5.42 3.21 5.67
N VAL A 137 -4.84 2.30 6.45
CA VAL A 137 -5.56 1.19 7.08
C VAL A 137 -4.97 0.94 8.47
N HIS A 138 -5.75 0.35 9.38
CA HIS A 138 -5.19 -0.10 10.65
C HIS A 138 -4.18 -1.23 10.43
N GLY A 139 -3.16 -1.32 11.27
CA GLY A 139 -2.10 -2.34 11.15
C GLY A 139 -2.65 -3.76 11.10
N LYS A 140 -3.65 -4.08 11.93
CA LYS A 140 -4.29 -5.40 11.85
C LYS A 140 -5.02 -5.64 10.51
N CYS A 141 -5.67 -4.61 9.97
CA CYS A 141 -6.31 -4.69 8.67
C CYS A 141 -5.29 -4.82 7.52
N HIS A 142 -4.12 -4.19 7.65
CA HIS A 142 -3.01 -4.34 6.71
C HIS A 142 -2.52 -5.79 6.67
N GLU A 143 -2.32 -6.42 7.82
CA GLU A 143 -1.99 -7.85 7.91
C GLU A 143 -3.06 -8.72 7.25
N ASP A 144 -4.34 -8.49 7.58
CA ASP A 144 -5.45 -9.28 7.06
C ASP A 144 -5.55 -9.17 5.52
N ILE A 145 -5.26 -7.99 4.95
CA ILE A 145 -5.17 -7.79 3.49
C ILE A 145 -4.07 -8.67 2.89
N HIS A 146 -2.88 -8.70 3.51
CA HIS A 146 -1.76 -9.49 3.01
C HIS A 146 -1.98 -11.01 3.18
N GLU A 147 -2.72 -11.44 4.19
CA GLU A 147 -3.11 -12.85 4.29
C GLU A 147 -4.10 -13.25 3.19
N LEU A 148 -5.05 -12.39 2.86
CA LEU A 148 -5.94 -12.62 1.71
C LEU A 148 -5.17 -12.60 0.37
N GLU A 149 -4.23 -11.66 0.19
CA GLU A 149 -3.31 -11.64 -0.96
C GLU A 149 -2.57 -12.98 -1.07
N LYS A 150 -2.01 -13.49 0.04
CA LYS A 150 -1.29 -14.76 0.07
C LYS A 150 -2.17 -15.91 -0.40
N LEU A 151 -3.39 -16.00 0.15
CA LEU A 151 -4.36 -17.04 -0.18
C LEU A 151 -4.74 -17.02 -1.67
N LEU A 152 -5.10 -15.86 -2.21
CA LEU A 152 -5.56 -15.72 -3.61
C LEU A 152 -4.47 -16.14 -4.60
N PHE A 153 -3.22 -15.72 -4.37
CA PHE A 153 -2.10 -16.11 -5.22
C PHE A 153 -1.73 -17.59 -5.10
N THR A 154 -1.88 -18.20 -3.91
CA THR A 154 -1.69 -19.65 -3.73
C THR A 154 -2.73 -20.42 -4.54
N ASN A 155 -3.99 -19.99 -4.52
CA ASN A 155 -5.06 -20.60 -5.30
C ASN A 155 -4.83 -20.41 -6.80
N LEU A 156 -4.40 -19.21 -7.23
CA LEU A 156 -4.05 -18.94 -8.62
C LEU A 156 -2.91 -19.85 -9.11
N LYS A 157 -1.86 -20.03 -8.31
CA LYS A 157 -0.75 -20.94 -8.64
C LYS A 157 -1.23 -22.38 -8.85
N LYS A 158 -2.10 -22.88 -7.96
CA LYS A 158 -2.68 -24.22 -8.09
C LYS A 158 -3.50 -24.37 -9.38
N LYS A 159 -4.34 -23.38 -9.68
CA LYS A 159 -5.15 -23.35 -10.90
C LYS A 159 -4.27 -23.35 -12.16
N LEU A 160 -3.32 -22.41 -12.27
CA LEU A 160 -2.43 -22.31 -13.44
C LEU A 160 -1.64 -23.59 -13.69
N ARG A 161 -1.20 -24.28 -12.61
CA ARG A 161 -0.53 -25.57 -12.73
C ARG A 161 -1.46 -26.66 -13.26
N ALA A 162 -2.70 -26.72 -12.77
CA ALA A 162 -3.69 -27.68 -13.26
C ALA A 162 -4.02 -27.43 -14.73
N ASP A 163 -4.25 -26.18 -15.11
CA ASP A 163 -4.54 -25.77 -16.49
C ASP A 163 -3.37 -26.15 -17.43
N PHE A 164 -2.13 -25.88 -17.02
CA PHE A 164 -0.93 -26.26 -17.80
C PHE A 164 -0.81 -27.78 -17.99
N LEU A 165 -0.98 -28.56 -16.92
CA LEU A 165 -0.91 -30.03 -17.01
C LEU A 165 -2.03 -30.59 -17.88
N SER A 166 -3.23 -30.01 -17.81
CA SER A 166 -4.34 -30.40 -18.68
C SER A 166 -4.04 -30.14 -20.15
N ALA A 167 -3.43 -29.00 -20.47
CA ALA A 167 -3.11 -28.61 -21.86
C ALA A 167 -1.97 -29.44 -22.47
N VAL A 168 -1.05 -29.95 -21.65
CA VAL A 168 0.05 -30.82 -22.11
C VAL A 168 -0.42 -32.27 -22.33
N ASN A 169 -1.48 -32.69 -21.63
CA ASN A 169 -2.04 -34.04 -21.72
C ASN A 169 -3.22 -34.16 -22.72
N SER A 170 -3.54 -33.08 -23.43
CA SER A 170 -4.58 -32.99 -24.47
C SER A 170 -3.93 -32.81 -25.83
#